data_AF-A0A803TSE0-F1
#
_entry.id   AF-A0A803TSE0-F1
#
_cell.length_a   1.000
_cell.length_b   1.000
_cell.length_c   1.000
_cell.angle_alpha   90.00
_cell.angle_beta   90.00
_cell.angle_gamma   90.00
#
_symmetry.space_group_name_H-M   'P 1'
#
loop_
_entity.id
_entity.type
_entity.pdbx_description
1 polymer ?
#
loop_
_entity_poly.entity_id
_entity_poly.type
_entity_poly.pdbx_seq_one_letter_code
_entity_poly.pdbx_strand_id
1 'polypeptide(L)'
;MLDHSNSQHVRLHRETVEIYKHKDFCHIFSTGELYNPEQLNYGVEAFEAYKNGCLSEDLKEEHRKVTEAELVIFQNKKALLSFTTGGNQAMYTKEGISGDISYVLWPMQFGILQFCGFDVLAPQICFAPEYAPLEERRQMLTSWEKRLKTIWEEKPIPCILA
;
A
#
# COMPACT_ATOMS: atom_id res chain seq x y z
N MET A 1 -43.31 21.13 21.06
CA MET A 1 -42.68 21.28 19.74
C MET A 1 -41.52 20.30 19.68
N LEU A 2 -41.77 19.13 19.09
CA LEU A 2 -40.73 18.10 18.91
C LEU A 2 -39.88 18.52 17.71
N ASP A 3 -38.59 18.64 17.95
CA ASP A 3 -37.55 19.03 17.00
C ASP A 3 -37.57 18.14 15.74
N HIS A 4 -37.98 18.72 14.61
CA HIS A 4 -38.06 18.06 13.31
C HIS A 4 -36.68 17.94 12.61
N SER A 5 -35.61 18.49 13.18
CA SER A 5 -34.25 18.46 12.58
C SER A 5 -33.53 17.13 12.77
N ASN A 6 -33.80 16.41 13.87
CA ASN A 6 -33.11 15.16 14.19
C ASN A 6 -33.57 13.97 13.32
N SER A 7 -34.76 14.08 12.69
CA SER A 7 -35.30 13.06 11.77
C SER A 7 -34.66 13.12 10.38
N GLN A 8 -34.32 14.31 9.88
CA GLN A 8 -33.68 14.46 8.56
C GLN A 8 -32.22 14.02 8.56
N HIS A 9 -31.47 14.25 9.63
CA HIS A 9 -30.05 13.87 9.72
C HIS A 9 -29.86 12.35 9.81
N VAL A 10 -30.73 11.65 10.56
CA VAL A 10 -30.74 10.18 10.64
C VAL A 10 -31.23 9.55 9.33
N ARG A 11 -32.15 10.22 8.61
CA ARG A 11 -32.66 9.79 7.30
C ARG A 11 -31.62 9.94 6.20
N LEU A 12 -30.85 11.04 6.18
CA LEU A 12 -29.73 11.23 5.26
C LEU A 12 -28.61 10.22 5.50
N HIS A 13 -28.33 9.84 6.76
CA HIS A 13 -27.33 8.80 7.05
C HIS A 13 -27.81 7.41 6.63
N ARG A 14 -29.10 7.07 6.79
CA ARG A 14 -29.68 5.84 6.23
C ARG A 14 -29.68 5.86 4.70
N GLU A 15 -30.09 6.96 4.06
CA GLU A 15 -30.11 7.09 2.60
C GLU A 15 -28.70 7.06 2.01
N THR A 16 -27.70 7.68 2.64
CA THR A 16 -26.30 7.59 2.18
C THR A 16 -25.75 6.17 2.29
N VAL A 17 -26.06 5.44 3.36
CA VAL A 17 -25.71 4.01 3.51
C VAL A 17 -26.51 3.12 2.54
N GLU A 18 -27.72 3.53 2.12
CA GLU A 18 -28.51 2.85 1.09
C GLU A 18 -28.06 3.14 -0.34
N ILE A 19 -27.45 4.29 -0.63
CA ILE A 19 -26.86 4.56 -1.97
C ILE A 19 -25.62 3.69 -2.19
N TYR A 20 -24.89 3.31 -1.13
CA TYR A 20 -23.86 2.27 -1.18
C TYR A 20 -24.43 0.83 -1.13
N LYS A 21 -25.75 0.64 -1.13
CA LYS A 21 -26.31 -0.72 -1.22
C LYS A 21 -26.15 -1.25 -2.65
N HIS A 22 -25.28 -2.24 -2.72
CA HIS A 22 -25.27 -3.34 -3.69
C HIS A 22 -24.77 -3.04 -5.10
N LYS A 23 -25.35 -2.06 -5.80
CA LYS A 23 -25.00 -1.86 -7.23
C LYS A 23 -23.71 -1.09 -7.42
N ASP A 24 -23.50 -0.01 -6.66
CA ASP A 24 -22.32 0.84 -6.87
C ASP A 24 -21.06 0.28 -6.20
N PHE A 25 -21.18 -0.46 -5.09
CA PHE A 25 -20.03 -1.06 -4.42
C PHE A 25 -19.42 -2.22 -5.23
N CYS A 26 -20.25 -3.00 -5.92
CA CYS A 26 -19.75 -4.10 -6.76
C CYS A 26 -18.84 -3.56 -7.88
N HIS A 27 -19.27 -2.49 -8.56
CA HIS A 27 -18.52 -1.88 -9.66
C HIS A 27 -17.15 -1.31 -9.27
N ILE A 28 -16.87 -1.11 -7.97
CA ILE A 28 -15.56 -0.63 -7.50
C ILE A 28 -14.48 -1.70 -7.70
N PHE A 29 -14.82 -2.99 -7.61
CA PHE A 29 -13.82 -4.06 -7.69
C PHE A 29 -14.22 -5.23 -8.60
N SER A 30 -15.47 -5.28 -9.05
CA SER A 30 -16.03 -6.38 -9.85
C SER A 30 -16.97 -5.85 -10.93
N THR A 31 -16.91 -6.44 -12.13
CA THR A 31 -17.87 -6.24 -13.22
C THR A 31 -19.01 -7.27 -13.19
N GLY A 32 -18.93 -8.28 -12.32
CA GLY A 32 -19.92 -9.35 -12.17
C GLY A 32 -20.91 -9.12 -11.02
N GLU A 33 -21.78 -10.09 -10.79
CA GLU A 33 -22.61 -10.12 -9.58
C GLU A 33 -21.78 -10.54 -8.35
N LEU A 34 -22.22 -10.11 -7.16
CA LEU A 34 -21.61 -10.53 -5.90
C LEU A 34 -21.89 -12.01 -5.63
N TYR A 35 -20.91 -12.69 -5.06
CA TYR A 35 -20.96 -14.09 -4.67
C TYR A 35 -21.98 -14.34 -3.55
N ASN A 36 -21.99 -13.51 -2.51
CA ASN A 36 -22.97 -13.56 -1.43
C ASN A 36 -23.50 -12.17 -1.07
N PRO A 37 -24.53 -11.69 -1.80
CA PRO A 37 -25.05 -10.35 -1.58
C PRO A 37 -25.70 -10.14 -0.20
N GLU A 38 -26.15 -11.21 0.47
CA GLU A 38 -26.79 -11.11 1.78
C GLU A 38 -25.77 -10.91 2.92
N GLN A 39 -24.51 -11.29 2.69
CA GLN A 39 -23.42 -11.15 3.66
C GLN A 39 -22.16 -10.62 2.98
N LEU A 40 -22.18 -9.32 2.68
CA LEU A 40 -21.07 -8.64 2.01
C LEU A 40 -19.76 -8.75 2.81
N ASN A 41 -18.78 -9.46 2.24
CA ASN A 41 -17.42 -9.56 2.76
C ASN A 41 -16.43 -9.27 1.63
N TYR A 42 -15.79 -8.11 1.67
CA TYR A 42 -14.91 -7.66 0.58
C TYR A 42 -13.81 -8.67 0.22
N GLY A 43 -13.19 -9.32 1.20
CA GLY A 43 -12.13 -10.30 0.95
C GLY A 43 -12.63 -11.53 0.19
N VAL A 44 -13.80 -12.05 0.57
CA VAL A 44 -14.43 -13.20 -0.11
C VAL A 44 -14.92 -12.81 -1.50
N GLU A 45 -15.60 -11.67 -1.60
CA GLU A 45 -16.17 -11.17 -2.85
C GLU A 45 -15.07 -10.85 -3.88
N ALA A 46 -14.02 -10.12 -3.48
CA ALA A 46 -12.90 -9.80 -4.36
C ALA A 46 -12.14 -11.06 -4.79
N PHE A 47 -12.01 -12.06 -3.90
CA PHE A 47 -11.37 -13.33 -4.23
C PHE A 47 -12.17 -14.15 -5.25
N GLU A 48 -13.49 -14.27 -5.07
CA GLU A 48 -14.35 -14.95 -6.05
C GLU A 48 -14.41 -14.15 -7.37
N ALA A 49 -14.40 -12.82 -7.32
CA ALA A 49 -14.34 -12.00 -8.53
C ALA A 49 -13.02 -12.20 -9.31
N TYR A 50 -11.89 -12.28 -8.60
CA TYR A 50 -10.60 -12.65 -9.18
C TYR A 50 -10.64 -14.02 -9.86
N LYS A 51 -11.10 -15.03 -9.14
CA LYS A 51 -11.18 -16.42 -9.62
C LYS A 51 -12.08 -16.57 -10.85
N ASN A 52 -13.17 -15.81 -10.92
CA ASN A 52 -14.12 -15.84 -12.03
C ASN A 52 -13.76 -14.86 -13.17
N GLY A 53 -12.64 -14.14 -13.07
CA GLY A 53 -12.21 -13.19 -14.09
C GLY A 53 -13.10 -11.95 -14.23
N CYS A 54 -13.95 -11.69 -13.23
CA CYS A 54 -14.88 -10.57 -13.21
C CYS A 54 -14.41 -9.40 -12.34
N LEU A 55 -13.12 -9.31 -12.02
CA LEU A 55 -12.58 -8.06 -11.45
C LEU A 55 -12.84 -6.87 -12.39
N SER A 56 -12.90 -5.67 -11.80
CA SER A 56 -12.93 -4.42 -12.55
C SER A 56 -11.69 -4.25 -13.43
N GLU A 57 -11.86 -3.55 -14.56
CA GLU A 57 -10.81 -3.45 -15.58
C GLU A 57 -9.57 -2.68 -15.09
N ASP A 58 -9.75 -1.71 -14.19
CA ASP A 58 -8.66 -1.00 -13.52
C ASP A 58 -7.84 -1.95 -12.64
N LEU A 59 -8.48 -2.80 -11.82
CA LEU A 59 -7.78 -3.78 -10.98
C LEU A 59 -7.07 -4.85 -11.81
N LYS A 60 -7.69 -5.32 -12.91
CA LYS A 60 -7.04 -6.25 -13.84
C LYS A 60 -5.78 -5.66 -14.44
N GLU A 61 -5.82 -4.40 -14.85
CA GLU A 61 -4.68 -3.71 -15.42
C GLU A 61 -3.55 -3.52 -14.39
N GLU A 62 -3.87 -3.16 -13.14
CA GLU A 62 -2.85 -3.09 -12.07
C GLU A 62 -2.28 -4.48 -11.74
N HIS A 63 -3.10 -5.53 -11.67
CA HIS A 63 -2.64 -6.91 -11.49
C HIS A 63 -1.73 -7.37 -12.64
N ARG A 64 -2.00 -6.92 -13.87
CA ARG A 64 -1.17 -7.23 -15.04
C ARG A 64 0.21 -6.56 -14.93
N LYS A 65 0.27 -5.28 -14.56
CA LYS A 65 1.55 -4.56 -14.32
C LYS A 65 2.38 -5.23 -13.24
N VAL A 66 1.71 -5.62 -12.16
CA VAL A 66 2.26 -6.42 -11.06
C VAL A 66 2.84 -7.73 -11.64
N THR A 67 2.06 -8.50 -12.40
CA THR A 67 2.48 -9.80 -12.98
C THR A 67 3.68 -9.70 -13.92
N GLU A 68 3.65 -8.73 -14.83
CA GLU A 68 4.65 -8.55 -15.89
C GLU A 68 5.97 -8.00 -15.36
N ALA A 69 5.97 -7.33 -14.21
CA ALA A 69 7.19 -6.84 -13.62
C ALA A 69 8.09 -8.03 -13.24
N GLU A 70 9.33 -8.08 -13.75
CA GLU A 70 10.37 -9.00 -13.25
C GLU A 70 10.60 -8.78 -11.73
N LEU A 71 10.26 -7.57 -11.28
CA LEU A 71 10.05 -7.12 -9.92
C LEU A 71 8.54 -6.94 -9.65
N VAL A 72 7.70 -7.99 -9.74
CA VAL A 72 6.54 -8.29 -8.86
C VAL A 72 5.70 -9.55 -9.28
N ILE A 73 5.26 -10.34 -8.28
CA ILE A 73 4.73 -11.73 -8.19
C ILE A 73 5.57 -12.79 -7.42
N PHE A 74 5.31 -12.82 -6.10
CA PHE A 74 5.06 -13.90 -5.13
C PHE A 74 5.92 -15.19 -5.19
N GLN A 75 6.97 -15.21 -4.36
CA GLN A 75 8.16 -16.09 -4.34
C GLN A 75 9.15 -15.80 -5.50
N ASN A 76 10.37 -15.36 -5.14
CA ASN A 76 11.51 -15.02 -6.00
C ASN A 76 11.49 -13.65 -6.70
N LYS A 77 10.63 -12.71 -6.29
CA LYS A 77 10.68 -11.33 -6.77
C LYS A 77 11.07 -10.38 -5.64
N LYS A 78 11.93 -9.41 -5.98
CA LYS A 78 12.40 -8.42 -5.02
C LYS A 78 11.34 -7.31 -4.86
N ALA A 79 11.35 -6.61 -3.74
CA ALA A 79 10.60 -5.37 -3.56
C ALA A 79 11.45 -4.37 -2.80
N LEU A 80 11.31 -3.08 -3.10
CA LEU A 80 12.05 -2.02 -2.41
C LEU A 80 11.11 -0.83 -2.15
N LEU A 81 11.19 -0.30 -0.93
CA LEU A 81 10.55 0.97 -0.57
C LEU A 81 11.53 2.11 -0.80
N SER A 82 11.22 3.04 -1.70
CA SER A 82 11.99 4.25 -1.94
C SER A 82 11.14 5.48 -1.62
N PHE A 83 11.51 6.23 -0.59
CA PHE A 83 10.71 7.36 -0.13
C PHE A 83 11.56 8.46 0.52
N THR A 84 10.91 9.60 0.75
CA THR A 84 11.50 10.76 1.43
C THR A 84 10.76 11.02 2.73
N THR A 85 11.44 11.67 3.68
CA THR A 85 10.81 12.10 4.95
C THR A 85 10.93 13.61 5.10
N GLY A 86 9.99 14.21 5.85
CA GLY A 86 10.15 15.60 6.31
C GLY A 86 11.20 15.72 7.43
N GLY A 87 11.22 14.76 8.36
CA GLY A 87 12.19 14.72 9.46
C GLY A 87 13.59 14.29 9.01
N ASN A 88 14.62 14.74 9.72
CA ASN A 88 16.00 14.32 9.48
C ASN A 88 16.28 12.92 10.06
N GLN A 89 17.41 12.31 9.70
CA GLN A 89 17.76 10.96 10.12
C GLN A 89 17.86 10.78 11.65
N ALA A 90 18.30 11.80 12.39
CA ALA A 90 18.44 11.71 13.85
C ALA A 90 17.07 11.56 14.56
N MET A 91 15.99 12.07 13.96
CA MET A 91 14.64 11.90 14.48
C MET A 91 14.18 10.43 14.45
N TYR A 92 14.72 9.62 13.54
CA TYR A 92 14.31 8.24 13.30
C TYR A 92 15.29 7.20 13.85
N THR A 93 15.86 7.51 15.02
CA THR A 93 16.73 6.61 15.80
C THR A 93 15.97 6.03 16.99
N LYS A 94 16.53 5.04 17.68
CA LYS A 94 15.90 4.44 18.88
C LYS A 94 15.60 5.48 19.96
N GLU A 95 16.46 6.48 20.08
CA GLU A 95 16.35 7.60 21.02
C GLU A 95 15.70 8.84 20.38
N GLY A 96 15.44 8.80 19.07
CA GLY A 96 14.87 9.90 18.31
C GLY A 96 13.39 10.12 18.62
N ILE A 97 12.93 11.35 18.42
CA ILE A 97 11.54 11.74 18.74
C ILE A 97 10.49 10.96 17.94
N SER A 98 10.84 10.45 16.75
CA SER A 98 9.96 9.64 15.91
C SER A 98 10.15 8.13 16.12
N GLY A 99 11.09 7.73 16.97
CA GLY A 99 11.48 6.34 17.18
C GLY A 99 12.23 5.73 16.00
N ASP A 100 12.69 4.49 16.17
CA ASP A 100 13.45 3.76 15.15
C ASP A 100 12.60 3.61 13.86
N ILE A 101 13.18 3.98 12.72
CA ILE A 101 12.52 3.89 11.41
C ILE A 101 11.98 2.49 11.09
N SER A 102 12.60 1.45 11.65
CA SER A 102 12.17 0.06 11.47
C SER A 102 10.74 -0.19 11.95
N TYR A 103 10.27 0.50 13.00
CA TYR A 103 8.89 0.37 13.48
C TYR A 103 7.87 0.91 12.49
N VAL A 104 8.20 2.01 11.81
CA VAL A 104 7.34 2.61 10.78
C VAL A 104 7.29 1.70 9.54
N LEU A 105 8.42 1.08 9.21
CA LEU A 105 8.54 0.24 8.02
C LEU A 105 7.97 -1.16 8.18
N TRP A 106 7.91 -1.67 9.41
CA TRP A 106 7.52 -3.05 9.68
C TRP A 106 6.17 -3.45 9.04
N PRO A 107 5.07 -2.68 9.18
CA PRO A 107 3.78 -3.06 8.58
C PRO A 107 3.82 -3.13 7.05
N MET A 108 4.60 -2.29 6.39
CA MET A 108 4.69 -2.27 4.94
C MET A 108 5.62 -3.36 4.42
N GLN A 109 6.81 -3.51 5.02
CA GLN A 109 7.80 -4.49 4.60
C GLN A 109 7.36 -5.91 4.92
N PHE A 110 6.88 -6.17 6.14
CA PHE A 110 6.55 -7.51 6.58
C PHE A 110 5.05 -7.81 6.46
N GLY A 111 4.21 -6.87 6.87
CA GLY A 111 2.75 -7.05 6.87
C GLY A 111 2.12 -7.06 5.48
N ILE A 112 2.73 -6.39 4.50
CA ILE A 112 2.24 -6.32 3.12
C ILE A 112 3.18 -7.08 2.20
N LEU A 113 4.40 -6.57 1.97
CA LEU A 113 5.28 -7.13 0.94
C LEU A 113 5.72 -8.56 1.28
N GLN A 114 6.25 -8.82 2.47
CA GLN A 114 6.71 -10.17 2.77
C GLN A 114 5.55 -11.16 2.96
N PHE A 115 4.41 -10.73 3.50
CA PHE A 115 3.19 -11.53 3.51
C PHE A 115 2.81 -11.97 2.08
N CYS A 116 3.02 -11.06 1.12
CA CYS A 116 2.94 -11.28 -0.30
C CYS A 116 4.18 -12.00 -0.92
N GLY A 117 5.01 -12.69 -0.13
CA GLY A 117 6.10 -13.53 -0.65
C GLY A 117 7.23 -12.80 -1.39
N PHE A 118 7.41 -11.50 -1.14
CA PHE A 118 8.53 -10.72 -1.72
C PHE A 118 9.85 -10.91 -0.96
N ASP A 119 10.95 -10.91 -1.72
CA ASP A 119 12.30 -10.68 -1.21
C ASP A 119 12.50 -9.17 -0.99
N VAL A 120 12.16 -8.69 0.20
CA VAL A 120 12.22 -7.26 0.51
C VAL A 120 13.69 -6.80 0.63
N LEU A 121 14.10 -5.83 -0.19
CA LEU A 121 15.41 -5.19 -0.11
C LEU A 121 15.42 -4.08 0.95
N ALA A 122 16.61 -3.66 1.35
CA ALA A 122 16.75 -2.51 2.25
C ALA A 122 16.06 -1.27 1.66
N PRO A 123 15.36 -0.46 2.46
CA PRO A 123 14.67 0.72 1.95
C PRO A 123 15.68 1.76 1.43
N GLN A 124 15.31 2.53 0.42
CA GLN A 124 16.01 3.75 0.04
C GLN A 124 15.31 4.93 0.72
N ILE A 125 15.97 5.57 1.69
CA ILE A 125 15.37 6.68 2.45
C ILE A 125 16.21 7.94 2.24
N CYS A 126 15.58 8.98 1.70
CA CYS A 126 16.18 10.31 1.63
C CYS A 126 15.57 11.18 2.72
N PHE A 127 16.33 11.41 3.79
CA PHE A 127 15.85 12.16 4.95
C PHE A 127 15.90 13.68 4.70
N ALA A 128 14.80 14.38 5.00
CA ALA A 128 14.71 15.84 4.99
C ALA A 128 15.25 16.55 3.72
N PRO A 129 14.97 16.09 2.48
CA PRO A 129 15.55 16.69 1.27
C PRO A 129 15.13 18.15 1.05
N GLU A 130 13.97 18.56 1.59
CA GLU A 130 13.50 19.94 1.56
C GLU A 130 14.47 20.90 2.27
N TYR A 131 15.08 20.45 3.37
CA TYR A 131 16.01 21.23 4.18
C TYR A 131 17.48 21.01 3.79
N ALA A 132 17.75 20.00 2.97
CA ALA A 132 19.10 19.67 2.51
C ALA A 132 19.63 20.71 1.48
N PRO A 133 20.93 21.05 1.50
CA PRO A 133 21.56 21.83 0.44
C PRO A 133 21.42 21.15 -0.93
N LEU A 134 21.52 21.93 -2.00
CA LEU A 134 21.42 21.41 -3.37
C LEU A 134 22.41 20.28 -3.65
N GLU A 135 23.63 20.40 -3.12
CA GLU A 135 24.67 19.39 -3.32
C GLU A 135 24.33 18.07 -2.64
N GLU A 136 23.78 18.13 -1.42
CA GLU A 136 23.33 16.93 -0.70
C GLU A 136 22.15 16.25 -1.42
N ARG A 137 21.18 17.04 -1.93
CA ARG A 137 20.10 16.49 -2.78
C ARG A 137 20.62 15.80 -4.03
N ARG A 138 21.66 16.35 -4.67
CA ARG A 138 22.30 15.71 -5.83
C ARG A 138 22.98 14.41 -5.42
N GLN A 139 23.66 14.39 -4.28
CA GLN A 139 24.28 13.18 -3.74
C GLN A 139 23.24 12.10 -3.44
N MET A 140 22.07 12.45 -2.91
CA MET A 140 20.96 11.51 -2.71
C MET A 140 20.54 10.84 -4.05
N LEU A 141 20.39 11.64 -5.12
CA LEU A 141 20.06 11.13 -6.46
C LEU A 141 21.17 10.26 -7.04
N THR A 142 22.43 10.70 -6.94
CA THR A 142 23.59 9.94 -7.43
C THR A 142 23.77 8.63 -6.66
N SER A 143 23.55 8.64 -5.35
CA SER A 143 23.53 7.43 -4.52
C SER A 143 22.46 6.46 -4.98
N TRP A 144 21.26 6.96 -5.29
CA TRP A 144 20.15 6.14 -5.76
C TRP A 144 20.45 5.52 -7.13
N GLU A 145 20.91 6.33 -8.09
CA GLU A 145 21.33 5.85 -9.42
C GLU A 145 22.42 4.78 -9.32
N LYS A 146 23.42 4.99 -8.45
CA LYS A 146 24.51 4.04 -8.22
C LYS A 146 23.97 2.71 -7.69
N ARG A 147 23.04 2.75 -6.74
CA ARG A 147 22.43 1.56 -6.15
C ARG A 147 21.62 0.76 -7.18
N LEU A 148 20.84 1.45 -8.02
CA LEU A 148 20.03 0.82 -9.06
C LEU A 148 20.86 -0.02 -10.05
N LYS A 149 22.13 0.32 -10.27
CA LYS A 149 23.02 -0.45 -11.15
C LYS A 149 23.33 -1.86 -10.62
N THR A 150 23.24 -2.08 -9.31
CA THR A 150 23.58 -3.37 -8.66
C THR A 150 22.42 -3.93 -7.83
N ILE A 151 21.21 -3.37 -7.96
CA ILE A 151 20.06 -3.69 -7.10
C ILE A 151 19.65 -5.17 -7.15
N TRP A 152 19.86 -5.82 -8.29
CA TRP A 152 19.52 -7.23 -8.48
C TRP A 152 20.45 -8.19 -7.73
N GLU A 153 21.67 -7.73 -7.41
CA GLU A 153 22.68 -8.50 -6.68
C GLU A 153 22.52 -8.35 -5.15
N GLU A 154 21.73 -7.37 -4.69
CA GLU A 154 21.51 -7.13 -3.27
C GLU A 154 20.79 -8.31 -2.60
N LYS A 155 21.20 -8.62 -1.37
CA LYS A 155 20.50 -9.61 -0.54
C LYS A 155 19.29 -8.94 0.13
N PRO A 156 18.14 -9.62 0.20
CA PRO A 156 16.99 -9.12 0.93
C PRO A 156 17.29 -8.97 2.43
N ILE A 157 16.54 -8.09 3.10
CA ILE A 157 16.61 -7.94 4.55
C ILE A 157 16.09 -9.23 5.22
N PRO A 158 16.72 -9.67 6.32
CA PRO A 158 16.27 -10.86 7.02
C PRO A 158 14.91 -10.61 7.65
N CYS A 159 14.02 -11.60 7.51
CA CYS A 159 12.77 -11.64 8.26
C CYS A 159 13.04 -12.11 9.68
N ILE A 160 13.50 -11.17 10.49
CA ILE A 160 13.60 -11.38 11.93
C ILE A 160 12.27 -10.89 12.49
N LEU A 161 11.44 -11.82 12.98
CA LEU A 161 10.38 -11.47 13.92
C LEU A 161 11.07 -10.79 15.11
N ALA A 162 10.99 -9.47 15.16
CA ALA A 162 11.48 -8.69 16.29
C ALA A 162 10.66 -9.02 17.55
#